data_AF-F2JX58-F1
#
_entry.id   AF-F2JX58-F1
#
_cell.length_a   1.000
_cell.length_b   1.000
_cell.length_c   1.000
_cell.angle_alpha   90.00
_cell.angle_beta   90.00
_cell.angle_gamma   90.00
#
_symmetry.space_group_name_H-M   'P 1'
#
loop_
_entity.id
_entity.type
_entity.pdbx_description
1 polymer ?
#
loop_
_entity_poly.entity_id
_entity_poly.type
_entity_poly.pdbx_seq_one_letter_code
_entity_poly.pdbx_strand_id
1 'polypeptide(L)'
;MKFSRLVLPCVAVAALAGCSATTPHLKSSVSRGMAGIEARVPYTNYTNYFGYIDSSVKPDGKYKNKDAYYLYVWVPAAVDEIGVSMISPSTSAPSDSDFVHSNFNVGMKNDASKFFDTYLLLDRLNIVDSAKIKNGGKVLQNLGRDDDSSELPANPKGLHFNSLLRKVSSMTNPSEALVRGVYRISFTSFRSSIEGSFEATVGTNVPGVKIAPSLTELHNLVNAN
;
A
#
# COMPACT_ATOMS: atom_id res chain seq x y z
N MET A 1 -6.45 59.05 47.54
CA MET A 1 -5.36 58.33 46.83
C MET A 1 -5.84 56.92 46.53
N LYS A 2 -6.07 56.59 45.26
CA LYS A 2 -6.68 55.32 44.80
C LYS A 2 -5.58 54.40 44.29
N PHE A 3 -5.43 53.22 44.90
CA PHE A 3 -4.57 52.15 44.41
C PHE A 3 -5.31 51.39 43.29
N SER A 4 -4.84 51.52 42.06
CA SER A 4 -5.29 50.76 40.90
C SER A 4 -4.42 49.52 40.76
N ARG A 5 -4.98 48.33 41.02
CA ARG A 5 -4.36 47.02 40.76
C ARG A 5 -4.29 46.79 39.26
N LEU A 6 -3.08 46.72 38.70
CA LEU A 6 -2.86 46.25 37.33
C LEU A 6 -2.77 44.73 37.37
N VAL A 7 -3.79 44.04 36.83
CA VAL A 7 -3.80 42.58 36.66
C VAL A 7 -3.21 42.29 35.28
N LEU A 8 -2.09 41.55 35.25
CA LEU A 8 -1.45 41.04 34.04
C LEU A 8 -2.26 39.85 33.51
N PRO A 9 -2.75 39.83 32.25
CA PRO A 9 -3.39 38.65 31.70
C PRO A 9 -2.31 37.65 31.26
N CYS A 10 -2.27 36.50 31.93
CA CYS A 10 -1.46 35.36 31.52
C CYS A 10 -2.09 34.75 30.27
N VAL A 11 -1.50 34.98 29.10
CA VAL A 11 -1.90 34.33 27.84
C VAL A 11 -1.49 32.86 27.94
N ALA A 12 -2.44 31.99 28.22
CA ALA A 12 -2.26 30.54 28.11
C ALA A 12 -2.17 30.20 26.61
N VAL A 13 -0.96 29.96 26.12
CA VAL A 13 -0.75 29.32 24.81
C VAL A 13 -1.18 27.86 24.97
N ALA A 14 -2.40 27.54 24.54
CA ALA A 14 -2.83 26.17 24.37
C ALA A 14 -2.02 25.57 23.22
N ALA A 15 -0.96 24.84 23.56
CA ALA A 15 -0.29 23.95 22.61
C ALA A 15 -1.30 22.88 22.22
N LEU A 16 -1.91 23.03 21.04
CA LEU A 16 -2.57 21.94 20.35
C LEU A 16 -1.48 20.92 20.02
N ALA A 17 -1.29 19.96 20.91
CA ALA A 17 -0.68 18.69 20.57
C ALA A 17 -1.58 18.05 19.50
N GLY A 18 -1.27 18.35 18.24
CA GLY A 18 -1.85 17.64 17.12
C GLY A 18 -1.50 16.17 17.31
N CYS A 19 -2.49 15.36 17.68
CA CYS A 19 -2.37 13.91 17.60
C CYS A 19 -1.94 13.59 16.18
N SER A 20 -0.72 13.12 16.00
CA SER A 20 -0.18 12.59 14.76
C SER A 20 -0.89 11.28 14.43
N ALA A 21 -2.20 11.34 14.14
CA ALA A 21 -2.88 10.26 13.48
C ALA A 21 -2.28 10.19 12.08
N THR A 22 -1.34 9.26 11.89
CA THR A 22 -0.69 8.96 10.62
C THR A 22 -1.77 8.65 9.60
N THR A 23 -2.17 9.66 8.84
CA THR A 23 -3.11 9.47 7.74
C THR A 23 -2.42 8.57 6.73
N PRO A 24 -3.09 7.53 6.19
CA PRO A 24 -2.48 6.68 5.18
C PRO A 24 -1.90 7.54 4.05
N HIS A 25 -0.64 7.27 3.67
CA HIS A 25 0.00 7.97 2.55
C HIS A 25 -0.80 7.79 1.26
N LEU A 26 -1.41 6.62 1.11
CA LEU A 26 -2.31 6.30 0.01
C LEU A 26 -3.70 6.91 0.22
N LYS A 27 -4.10 7.77 -0.72
CA LYS A 27 -5.45 8.34 -0.84
C LYS A 27 -6.05 8.01 -2.21
N SER A 28 -7.36 8.14 -2.38
CA SER A 28 -8.02 7.94 -3.67
C SER A 28 -7.64 9.01 -4.71
N SER A 29 -7.94 8.80 -5.98
CA SER A 29 -7.77 9.81 -7.03
C SER A 29 -8.82 10.91 -6.96
N VAL A 30 -9.90 10.70 -6.20
CA VAL A 30 -10.99 11.64 -6.05
C VAL A 30 -10.54 12.78 -5.13
N SER A 31 -10.51 13.98 -5.68
CA SER A 31 -10.31 15.23 -4.94
C SER A 31 -11.64 15.84 -4.51
N ARG A 32 -11.67 16.44 -3.32
CA ARG A 32 -12.78 17.29 -2.87
C ARG A 32 -12.23 18.60 -2.30
N GLY A 33 -12.93 19.69 -2.59
CA GLY A 33 -12.67 20.98 -1.95
C GLY A 33 -13.14 20.95 -0.50
N MET A 34 -12.23 21.15 0.44
CA MET A 34 -12.51 21.35 1.86
C MET A 34 -11.94 22.69 2.30
N ALA A 35 -12.79 23.61 2.76
CA ALA A 35 -12.38 24.92 3.24
C ALA A 35 -11.46 25.70 2.27
N GLY A 36 -11.73 25.64 0.96
CA GLY A 36 -10.94 26.34 -0.06
C GLY A 36 -9.64 25.65 -0.47
N ILE A 37 -9.32 24.48 0.09
CA ILE A 37 -8.17 23.64 -0.28
C ILE A 37 -8.69 22.38 -0.96
N GLU A 38 -8.12 22.03 -2.11
CA GLU A 38 -8.40 20.76 -2.77
C GLU A 38 -7.57 19.64 -2.14
N ALA A 39 -8.23 18.58 -1.66
CA ALA A 39 -7.56 17.45 -1.04
C ALA A 39 -8.10 16.12 -1.57
N ARG A 40 -7.20 15.16 -1.79
CA ARG A 40 -7.59 13.78 -2.11
C ARG A 40 -8.30 13.13 -0.93
N VAL A 41 -9.41 12.46 -1.20
CA VAL A 41 -10.21 11.75 -0.20
C VAL A 41 -9.51 10.42 0.14
N PRO A 42 -9.44 10.00 1.42
CA PRO A 42 -8.94 8.66 1.77
C PRO A 42 -9.83 7.56 1.19
N TYR A 43 -9.27 6.35 1.04
CA TYR A 43 -10.09 5.17 0.80
C TYR A 43 -10.91 4.82 2.04
N THR A 44 -12.02 4.11 1.86
CA THR A 44 -12.83 3.65 3.00
C THR A 44 -12.23 2.42 3.68
N ASN A 45 -11.45 1.61 2.95
CA ASN A 45 -10.81 0.41 3.44
C ASN A 45 -9.34 0.38 3.03
N TYR A 46 -8.51 -0.09 3.96
CA TYR A 46 -7.08 -0.29 3.76
C TYR A 46 -6.71 -1.71 4.17
N THR A 47 -5.76 -2.29 3.44
CA THR A 47 -5.10 -3.54 3.81
C THR A 47 -3.61 -3.35 3.62
N ASN A 48 -2.84 -3.49 4.69
CA ASN A 48 -1.39 -3.33 4.65
C ASN A 48 -0.70 -4.69 4.76
N TYR A 49 0.43 -4.79 4.08
CA TYR A 49 1.35 -5.92 4.12
C TYR A 49 2.74 -5.40 4.42
N PHE A 50 3.36 -5.96 5.45
CA PHE A 50 4.73 -5.66 5.86
C PHE A 50 5.63 -6.84 5.56
N GLY A 51 6.68 -6.60 4.77
CA GLY A 51 7.62 -7.61 4.36
C GLY A 51 9.06 -7.12 4.37
N TYR A 52 9.99 -8.07 4.34
CA TYR A 52 11.41 -7.79 4.22
C TYR A 52 12.01 -8.71 3.16
N ILE A 53 12.95 -8.20 2.35
CA ILE A 53 13.65 -9.01 1.35
C ILE A 53 15.14 -9.05 1.71
N ASP A 54 15.67 -10.26 1.81
CA ASP A 54 17.10 -10.55 1.90
C ASP A 54 17.45 -11.71 0.96
N SER A 55 18.70 -12.14 0.99
CA SER A 55 19.22 -13.23 0.16
C SER A 55 18.58 -14.59 0.39
N SER A 56 17.80 -14.79 1.47
CA SER A 56 17.06 -16.02 1.72
C SER A 56 15.72 -16.07 0.99
N VAL A 57 15.17 -14.90 0.62
CA VAL A 57 13.88 -14.79 -0.07
C VAL A 57 14.10 -15.01 -1.56
N LYS A 58 13.47 -16.04 -2.11
CA LYS A 58 13.56 -16.34 -3.54
C LYS A 58 12.56 -15.47 -4.32
N PRO A 59 12.95 -14.92 -5.47
CA PRO A 59 12.02 -14.26 -6.37
C PRO A 59 10.94 -15.23 -6.87
N ASP A 60 9.70 -14.74 -6.97
CA ASP A 60 8.58 -15.50 -7.52
C ASP A 60 8.62 -15.58 -9.05
N GLY A 61 9.35 -14.68 -9.69
CA GLY A 61 9.58 -14.72 -11.12
C GLY A 61 10.49 -13.60 -11.58
N LYS A 62 10.29 -13.18 -12.84
CA LYS A 62 11.05 -12.08 -13.44
C LYS A 62 10.15 -11.10 -14.16
N TYR A 63 10.51 -9.82 -14.08
CA TYR A 63 9.95 -8.76 -14.91
C TYR A 63 11.09 -8.07 -15.66
N LYS A 64 11.07 -8.12 -17.00
CA LYS A 64 12.14 -7.57 -17.86
C LYS A 64 13.55 -7.98 -17.40
N ASN A 65 13.74 -9.28 -17.15
CA ASN A 65 14.98 -9.89 -16.65
C ASN A 65 15.45 -9.46 -15.26
N LYS A 66 14.67 -8.67 -14.52
CA LYS A 66 14.87 -8.39 -13.09
C LYS A 66 14.04 -9.34 -12.26
N ASP A 67 14.54 -9.70 -11.10
CA ASP A 67 13.83 -10.51 -10.13
C ASP A 67 12.55 -9.79 -9.67
N ALA A 68 11.44 -10.52 -9.63
CA ALA A 68 10.15 -9.98 -9.25
C ALA A 68 9.53 -10.81 -8.13
N TYR A 69 8.89 -10.10 -7.21
CA TYR A 69 8.19 -10.66 -6.06
C TYR A 69 6.70 -10.35 -6.18
N TYR A 70 5.85 -11.25 -5.69
CA TYR A 70 4.41 -11.15 -5.86
C TYR A 70 3.68 -11.04 -4.53
N LEU A 71 2.65 -10.19 -4.50
CA LEU A 71 1.58 -10.24 -3.53
C LEU A 71 0.27 -10.49 -4.28
N TYR A 72 -0.61 -11.28 -3.70
CA TYR A 72 -1.91 -11.59 -4.26
C TYR A 72 -2.99 -10.92 -3.42
N VAL A 73 -3.92 -10.25 -4.11
CA VAL A 73 -5.00 -9.46 -3.51
C VAL A 73 -6.32 -10.03 -3.97
N TRP A 74 -7.19 -10.37 -3.02
CA TRP A 74 -8.58 -10.74 -3.30
C TRP A 74 -9.46 -9.51 -3.14
N VAL A 75 -10.22 -9.19 -4.19
CA VAL A 75 -11.26 -8.15 -4.15
C VAL A 75 -12.63 -8.85 -4.22
N PRO A 76 -13.49 -8.71 -3.20
CA PRO A 76 -14.69 -9.55 -3.08
C PRO A 76 -15.87 -9.11 -3.95
N ALA A 77 -15.86 -7.88 -4.44
CA ALA A 77 -16.92 -7.26 -5.24
C ALA A 77 -16.32 -6.32 -6.30
N ALA A 78 -17.15 -5.80 -7.19
CA ALA A 78 -16.71 -4.73 -8.10
C ALA A 78 -16.36 -3.45 -7.30
N VAL A 79 -15.35 -2.74 -7.77
CA VAL A 79 -14.85 -1.50 -7.16
C VAL A 79 -14.72 -0.40 -8.20
N ASP A 80 -14.81 0.85 -7.76
CA ASP A 80 -14.59 2.05 -8.56
C ASP A 80 -13.10 2.36 -8.73
N GLU A 81 -12.29 2.09 -7.70
CA GLU A 81 -10.85 2.29 -7.72
C GLU A 81 -10.12 1.26 -6.84
N ILE A 82 -8.94 0.83 -7.30
CA ILE A 82 -7.93 0.14 -6.48
C ILE A 82 -6.69 1.03 -6.44
N GLY A 83 -6.34 1.48 -5.24
CA GLY A 83 -5.06 2.10 -4.95
C GLY A 83 -4.06 1.06 -4.48
N VAL A 84 -2.82 1.16 -4.95
CA VAL A 84 -1.69 0.38 -4.46
C VAL A 84 -0.53 1.34 -4.23
N SER A 85 0.02 1.36 -3.02
CA SER A 85 1.32 2.00 -2.76
C SER A 85 2.32 0.97 -2.27
N MET A 86 3.58 1.20 -2.59
CA MET A 86 4.71 0.45 -2.06
C MET A 86 5.79 1.43 -1.59
N ILE A 87 6.17 1.31 -0.32
CA ILE A 87 7.14 2.18 0.33
C ILE A 87 8.30 1.32 0.84
N SER A 88 9.54 1.69 0.50
CA SER A 88 10.75 1.07 1.03
C SER A 88 11.77 2.15 1.46
N PRO A 89 12.36 2.05 2.67
CA PRO A 89 12.03 1.08 3.71
C PRO A 89 10.62 1.36 4.26
N SER A 90 10.02 0.39 4.94
CA SER A 90 8.74 0.64 5.62
C SER A 90 8.89 1.80 6.61
N THR A 91 8.00 2.80 6.52
CA THR A 91 8.05 4.02 7.34
C THR A 91 7.07 3.99 8.52
N SER A 92 6.23 2.96 8.60
CA SER A 92 5.23 2.79 9.66
C SER A 92 5.47 1.47 10.42
N ALA A 93 4.94 1.39 11.64
CA ALA A 93 4.90 0.13 12.37
C ALA A 93 3.59 -0.61 12.03
N PRO A 94 3.61 -1.94 11.87
CA PRO A 94 2.39 -2.70 11.65
C PRO A 94 1.42 -2.56 12.84
N SER A 95 0.13 -2.45 12.54
CA SER A 95 -0.97 -2.59 13.49
C SER A 95 -1.45 -4.04 13.59
N ASP A 96 -2.28 -4.35 14.59
CA ASP A 96 -2.80 -5.70 14.82
C ASP A 96 -3.63 -6.25 13.64
N SER A 97 -4.21 -5.38 12.81
CA SER A 97 -4.99 -5.77 11.63
C SER A 97 -4.15 -5.97 10.37
N ASP A 98 -2.86 -5.61 10.41
CA ASP A 98 -1.99 -5.68 9.24
C ASP A 98 -1.40 -7.07 9.05
N PHE A 99 -1.14 -7.42 7.79
CA PHE A 99 -0.40 -8.65 7.51
C PHE A 99 1.09 -8.39 7.75
N VAL A 100 1.68 -9.12 8.71
CA VAL A 100 3.13 -9.08 8.96
C VAL A 100 3.74 -10.39 8.52
N HIS A 101 4.52 -10.34 7.46
CA HIS A 101 5.23 -11.53 6.99
C HIS A 101 6.27 -11.98 8.03
N SER A 102 6.48 -13.29 8.13
CA SER A 102 7.36 -13.90 9.14
C SER A 102 8.80 -13.37 9.11
N ASN A 103 9.27 -12.93 7.94
CA ASN A 103 10.60 -12.35 7.78
C ASN A 103 10.70 -10.85 8.15
N PHE A 104 9.58 -10.13 8.33
CA PHE A 104 9.61 -8.68 8.53
C PHE A 104 10.36 -8.30 9.81
N ASN A 105 9.90 -8.81 10.96
CA ASN A 105 10.50 -8.50 12.25
C ASN A 105 11.94 -9.01 12.39
N VAL A 106 12.26 -10.13 11.74
CA VAL A 106 13.63 -10.68 11.72
C VAL A 106 14.54 -9.78 10.90
N GLY A 107 14.13 -9.42 9.68
CA GLY A 107 14.87 -8.54 8.80
C GLY A 107 15.07 -7.14 9.39
N MET A 108 14.02 -6.56 9.98
CA MET A 108 14.10 -5.25 10.66
C MET A 108 15.09 -5.26 11.83
N LYS A 109 15.23 -6.37 12.57
CA LYS A 109 16.25 -6.52 13.62
C LYS A 109 17.66 -6.64 13.05
N ASN A 110 17.80 -7.27 11.88
CA ASN A 110 19.10 -7.49 11.25
C ASN A 110 19.63 -6.21 10.60
N ASP A 111 18.81 -5.52 9.79
CA ASP A 111 19.20 -4.30 9.11
C ASP A 111 17.98 -3.45 8.70
N ALA A 112 17.49 -2.62 9.62
CA ALA A 112 16.39 -1.70 9.35
C ALA A 112 16.74 -0.59 8.33
N SER A 113 18.01 -0.41 7.98
CA SER A 113 18.46 0.66 7.09
C SER A 113 18.39 0.29 5.61
N LYS A 114 18.29 -1.01 5.29
CA LYS A 114 18.16 -1.48 3.92
C LYS A 114 16.83 -1.08 3.30
N PHE A 115 16.91 -0.64 2.06
CA PHE A 115 15.78 -0.26 1.25
C PHE A 115 16.11 -0.43 -0.23
N PHE A 116 15.06 -0.43 -1.04
CA PHE A 116 15.17 -0.48 -2.49
C PHE A 116 14.21 0.52 -3.13
N ASP A 117 14.53 0.93 -4.35
CA ASP A 117 13.68 1.80 -5.15
C ASP A 117 12.60 0.94 -5.79
N THR A 118 11.33 1.21 -5.49
CA THR A 118 10.24 0.31 -5.82
C THR A 118 9.83 0.49 -7.29
N TYR A 119 9.38 -0.58 -7.92
CA TYR A 119 8.69 -0.56 -9.20
C TYR A 119 7.53 -1.55 -9.10
N LEU A 120 6.30 -1.06 -9.18
CA LEU A 120 5.11 -1.87 -9.00
C LEU A 120 4.37 -2.09 -10.32
N LEU A 121 3.71 -3.23 -10.43
CA LEU A 121 2.73 -3.56 -11.46
C LEU A 121 1.48 -4.13 -10.79
N LEU A 122 0.32 -3.79 -11.34
CA LEU A 122 -0.94 -4.41 -10.95
C LEU A 122 -1.48 -5.24 -12.12
N ASP A 123 -1.66 -6.53 -11.89
CA ASP A 123 -2.23 -7.46 -12.86
C ASP A 123 -3.57 -8.01 -12.35
N ARG A 124 -4.50 -8.28 -13.26
CA ARG A 124 -5.69 -9.11 -12.98
C ARG A 124 -5.40 -10.55 -13.38
N LEU A 125 -5.66 -11.50 -12.49
CA LEU A 125 -5.61 -12.92 -12.80
C LEU A 125 -6.98 -13.41 -13.30
N ASN A 126 -6.99 -14.53 -14.02
CA ASN A 126 -8.21 -15.20 -14.47
C ASN A 126 -8.90 -16.02 -13.36
N ILE A 127 -8.97 -15.47 -12.14
CA ILE A 127 -9.57 -16.11 -10.97
C ILE A 127 -10.64 -15.16 -10.39
N VAL A 128 -11.91 -15.51 -10.57
CA VAL A 128 -13.08 -14.74 -10.05
C VAL A 128 -13.84 -15.48 -8.95
N ASP A 129 -13.59 -16.78 -8.81
CA ASP A 129 -14.19 -17.67 -7.84
C ASP A 129 -13.21 -17.93 -6.70
N SER A 130 -13.61 -17.61 -5.47
CA SER A 130 -12.75 -17.72 -4.29
C SER A 130 -12.34 -19.16 -4.00
N ALA A 131 -13.18 -20.15 -4.38
CA ALA A 131 -12.87 -21.56 -4.23
C ALA A 131 -11.71 -22.01 -5.14
N LYS A 132 -11.44 -21.26 -6.22
CA LYS A 132 -10.41 -21.59 -7.22
C LYS A 132 -9.07 -20.90 -7.00
N ILE A 133 -8.94 -20.04 -5.98
CA ILE A 133 -7.69 -19.29 -5.71
C ILE A 133 -6.47 -20.22 -5.64
N LYS A 134 -6.57 -21.33 -4.89
CA LYS A 134 -5.47 -22.30 -4.72
C LYS A 134 -5.08 -23.05 -6.01
N ASN A 135 -5.91 -23.02 -7.05
CA ASN A 135 -5.65 -23.73 -8.30
C ASN A 135 -4.67 -22.97 -9.22
N GLY A 136 -4.25 -21.76 -8.83
CA GLY A 136 -3.43 -20.92 -9.69
C GLY A 136 -4.25 -20.16 -10.73
N GLY A 137 -3.58 -19.22 -11.39
CA GLY A 137 -4.18 -18.41 -12.45
C GLY A 137 -3.13 -17.81 -13.37
N LYS A 138 -3.55 -17.47 -14.58
CA LYS A 138 -2.76 -16.72 -15.55
C LYS A 138 -3.10 -15.23 -15.44
N VAL A 139 -2.11 -14.39 -15.72
CA VAL A 139 -2.35 -12.96 -15.94
C VAL A 139 -3.27 -12.80 -17.13
N LEU A 140 -4.41 -12.17 -16.90
CA LEU A 140 -5.39 -11.82 -17.93
C LEU A 140 -5.11 -10.44 -18.51
N GLN A 141 -4.74 -9.48 -17.66
CA GLN A 141 -4.55 -8.09 -18.05
C GLN A 141 -3.59 -7.39 -17.09
N ASN A 142 -2.64 -6.61 -17.63
CA ASN A 142 -1.92 -5.62 -16.85
C ASN A 142 -2.77 -4.35 -16.75
N LEU A 143 -3.04 -3.91 -15.52
CA LEU A 143 -3.91 -2.78 -15.22
C LEU A 143 -3.14 -1.47 -15.00
N GLY A 144 -1.82 -1.57 -14.82
CA GLY A 144 -0.96 -0.42 -14.69
C GLY A 144 0.38 -0.78 -14.05
N ARG A 145 1.22 0.24 -13.95
CA ARG A 145 2.51 0.21 -13.29
C ARG A 145 2.85 1.60 -12.79
N ASP A 146 3.70 1.68 -11.79
CA ASP A 146 4.27 2.93 -11.30
C ASP A 146 5.63 2.65 -10.65
N ASP A 147 6.54 3.62 -10.68
CA ASP A 147 7.85 3.52 -10.04
C ASP A 147 8.26 4.74 -9.22
N ASP A 148 7.66 5.91 -9.44
CA ASP A 148 8.05 7.16 -8.81
C ASP A 148 6.82 8.00 -8.42
N SER A 149 6.69 8.37 -7.14
CA SER A 149 5.60 9.20 -6.65
C SER A 149 6.07 10.25 -5.64
N SER A 150 5.83 11.52 -5.95
CA SER A 150 6.05 12.65 -5.02
C SER A 150 4.98 12.77 -3.93
N GLU A 151 3.90 11.99 -4.02
CA GLU A 151 2.86 11.93 -2.98
C GLU A 151 3.27 11.06 -1.78
N LEU A 152 4.24 10.17 -1.99
CA LEU A 152 4.78 9.29 -0.96
C LEU A 152 6.03 9.89 -0.31
N PRO A 153 6.38 9.45 0.92
CA PRO A 153 7.64 9.84 1.55
C PRO A 153 8.83 9.58 0.63
N ALA A 154 9.82 10.47 0.68
CA ALA A 154 11.09 10.21 0.03
C ALA A 154 11.79 9.01 0.69
N ASN A 155 12.56 8.26 -0.10
CA ASN A 155 13.44 7.22 0.41
C ASN A 155 14.58 7.84 1.27
N PRO A 156 15.41 7.04 1.96
CA PRO A 156 16.49 7.56 2.81
C PRO A 156 17.54 8.42 2.09
N LYS A 157 17.57 8.43 0.75
CA LYS A 157 18.41 9.32 -0.07
C LYS A 157 17.73 10.65 -0.44
N GLY A 158 16.51 10.88 0.03
CA GLY A 158 15.71 12.06 -0.31
C GLY A 158 15.08 12.00 -1.71
N LEU A 159 14.98 10.81 -2.32
CA LEU A 159 14.45 10.62 -3.68
C LEU A 159 13.03 10.02 -3.63
N HIS A 160 12.16 10.43 -4.55
CA HIS A 160 10.75 10.02 -4.60
C HIS A 160 10.54 8.74 -5.44
N PHE A 161 11.27 7.68 -5.12
CA PHE A 161 11.25 6.40 -5.85
C PHE A 161 10.38 5.33 -5.18
N ASN A 162 9.41 5.77 -4.39
CA ASN A 162 8.34 4.93 -3.87
C ASN A 162 7.18 4.96 -4.85
N SER A 163 6.52 3.82 -5.06
CA SER A 163 5.55 3.65 -6.13
C SER A 163 4.12 3.81 -5.63
N LEU A 164 3.29 4.52 -6.39
CA LEU A 164 1.87 4.71 -6.13
C LEU A 164 1.08 4.57 -7.43
N LEU A 165 0.19 3.58 -7.49
CA LEU A 165 -0.74 3.38 -8.60
C LEU A 165 -2.17 3.52 -8.12
N ARG A 166 -2.99 4.25 -8.88
CA ARG A 166 -4.44 4.28 -8.73
C ARG A 166 -5.08 3.81 -10.02
N LYS A 167 -5.67 2.62 -10.00
CA LYS A 167 -6.45 2.14 -11.14
C LYS A 167 -7.91 2.46 -10.90
N VAL A 168 -8.47 3.33 -11.73
CA VAL A 168 -9.91 3.58 -11.80
C VAL A 168 -10.56 2.54 -12.71
N SER A 169 -11.72 2.04 -12.29
CA SER A 169 -12.55 1.10 -13.04
C SER A 169 -13.18 1.78 -14.25
N SER A 170 -13.05 1.15 -15.42
CA SER A 170 -13.66 1.68 -16.64
C SER A 170 -15.08 1.13 -16.84
N MET A 171 -16.04 2.03 -17.05
CA MET A 171 -17.42 1.68 -17.41
C MET A 171 -17.59 1.34 -18.89
N THR A 172 -16.60 1.67 -19.72
CA THR A 172 -16.66 1.54 -21.18
C THR A 172 -15.67 0.52 -21.75
N ASN A 173 -14.68 0.10 -20.95
CA ASN A 173 -13.71 -0.93 -21.31
C ASN A 173 -13.75 -2.10 -20.30
N PRO A 174 -14.39 -3.25 -20.62
CA PRO A 174 -14.46 -4.41 -19.73
C PRO A 174 -13.11 -4.97 -19.30
N SER A 175 -12.07 -4.78 -20.13
CA SER A 175 -10.70 -5.21 -19.79
C SER A 175 -10.11 -4.39 -18.63
N GLU A 176 -10.59 -3.16 -18.44
CA GLU A 176 -10.16 -2.24 -17.38
C GLU A 176 -11.18 -2.10 -16.25
N ALA A 177 -12.31 -2.79 -16.33
CA ALA A 177 -13.27 -2.88 -15.24
C ALA A 177 -12.67 -3.66 -14.06
N LEU A 178 -12.80 -3.08 -12.86
CA LEU A 178 -12.33 -3.67 -11.61
C LEU A 178 -13.46 -4.45 -10.97
N VAL A 179 -13.47 -5.75 -11.26
CA VAL A 179 -14.48 -6.70 -10.80
C VAL A 179 -13.94 -7.57 -9.68
N ARG A 180 -14.83 -8.34 -9.06
CA ARG A 180 -14.46 -9.40 -8.10
C ARG A 180 -13.38 -10.32 -8.70
N GLY A 181 -12.36 -10.63 -7.93
CA GLY A 181 -11.35 -11.61 -8.33
C GLY A 181 -10.00 -11.41 -7.65
N VAL A 182 -9.02 -12.19 -8.13
CA VAL A 182 -7.63 -12.09 -7.69
C VAL A 182 -6.86 -11.13 -8.58
N TYR A 183 -6.17 -10.21 -7.93
CA TYR A 183 -5.21 -9.30 -8.51
C TYR A 183 -3.81 -9.69 -8.00
N ARG A 184 -2.79 -9.41 -8.79
CA ARG A 184 -1.40 -9.64 -8.42
C ARG A 184 -0.65 -8.32 -8.46
N ILE A 185 -0.09 -7.93 -7.33
CA ILE A 185 0.90 -6.87 -7.25
C ILE A 185 2.23 -7.56 -7.53
N SER A 186 2.91 -7.16 -8.61
CA SER A 186 4.27 -7.58 -8.88
C SER A 186 5.20 -6.42 -8.60
N PHE A 187 6.30 -6.64 -7.88
CA PHE A 187 7.26 -5.58 -7.62
C PHE A 187 8.69 -6.02 -7.85
N THR A 188 9.49 -5.06 -8.30
CA THR A 188 10.92 -5.21 -8.63
C THR A 188 11.65 -3.90 -8.31
N SER A 189 12.96 -3.85 -8.54
CA SER A 189 13.74 -2.61 -8.65
C SER A 189 14.56 -2.60 -9.93
N PHE A 190 14.65 -1.44 -10.57
CA PHE A 190 15.56 -1.21 -11.71
C PHE A 190 16.80 -0.41 -11.32
N ARG A 191 16.77 0.29 -10.18
CA ARG A 191 17.79 1.27 -9.77
C ARG A 191 18.66 0.75 -8.63
N SER A 192 18.24 -0.31 -7.94
CA SER A 192 18.90 -0.90 -6.78
C SER A 192 18.70 -2.42 -6.73
N SER A 193 19.45 -3.10 -5.86
CA SER A 193 19.11 -4.47 -5.46
C SER A 193 17.82 -4.46 -4.64
N ILE A 194 17.01 -5.50 -4.79
CA ILE A 194 15.77 -5.63 -4.02
C ILE A 194 16.12 -6.25 -2.67
N GLU A 195 16.53 -5.41 -1.73
CA GLU A 195 16.82 -5.82 -0.35
C GLU A 195 16.31 -4.75 0.62
N GLY A 196 15.75 -5.17 1.75
CA GLY A 196 15.23 -4.29 2.78
C GLY A 196 13.76 -4.47 3.07
N SER A 197 13.27 -3.66 3.99
CA SER A 197 11.86 -3.67 4.39
C SER A 197 10.98 -2.96 3.37
N PHE A 198 9.71 -3.32 3.35
CA PHE A 198 8.70 -2.59 2.60
C PHE A 198 7.32 -2.70 3.24
N GLU A 199 6.50 -1.69 2.97
CA GLU A 199 5.07 -1.69 3.24
C GLU A 199 4.33 -1.61 1.90
N ALA A 200 3.44 -2.58 1.65
CA ALA A 200 2.49 -2.53 0.56
C ALA A 200 1.10 -2.23 1.10
N THR A 201 0.46 -1.19 0.60
CA THR A 201 -0.88 -0.77 1.03
C THR A 201 -1.84 -0.87 -0.14
N VAL A 202 -2.96 -1.56 0.07
CA VAL A 202 -4.08 -1.61 -0.87
C VAL A 202 -5.23 -0.78 -0.30
N GLY A 203 -5.69 0.20 -1.06
CA GLY A 203 -6.84 1.03 -0.73
C GLY A 203 -8.00 0.77 -1.67
N THR A 204 -9.20 0.57 -1.12
CA THR A 204 -10.43 0.38 -1.90
C THR A 204 -11.63 1.01 -1.20
N ASN A 205 -12.72 1.21 -1.96
CA ASN A 205 -13.99 1.68 -1.40
C ASN A 205 -14.92 0.56 -0.91
N VAL A 206 -14.49 -0.71 -1.01
CA VAL A 206 -15.26 -1.89 -0.55
C VAL A 206 -14.52 -2.66 0.54
N PRO A 207 -15.23 -3.15 1.57
CA PRO A 207 -14.61 -3.96 2.62
C PRO A 207 -14.32 -5.38 2.14
N GLY A 208 -13.55 -6.13 2.94
CA GLY A 208 -13.29 -7.55 2.73
C GLY A 208 -12.17 -7.87 1.73
N VAL A 209 -11.39 -6.87 1.35
CA VAL A 209 -10.13 -7.09 0.62
C VAL A 209 -9.16 -7.87 1.51
N LYS A 210 -8.42 -8.81 0.91
CA LYS A 210 -7.39 -9.60 1.58
C LYS A 210 -6.11 -9.58 0.74
N ILE A 211 -4.96 -9.59 1.41
CA ILE A 211 -3.64 -9.67 0.79
C ILE A 211 -2.84 -10.82 1.39
N ALA A 212 -2.02 -11.48 0.57
CA ALA A 212 -1.13 -12.56 1.01
C ALA A 212 0.07 -12.71 0.06
N PRO A 213 1.17 -13.32 0.51
CA PRO A 213 2.35 -13.55 -0.33
C PRO A 213 2.17 -14.72 -1.30
N SER A 214 1.20 -15.60 -1.04
CA SER A 214 0.95 -16.78 -1.88
C SER A 214 -0.54 -16.98 -2.13
N LEU A 215 -0.89 -17.62 -3.25
CA LEU A 215 -2.27 -18.00 -3.55
C LEU A 215 -2.84 -18.99 -2.54
N THR A 216 -1.99 -19.86 -1.96
CA THR A 216 -2.40 -20.79 -0.91
C THR A 216 -2.83 -20.04 0.35
N GLU A 217 -2.02 -19.09 0.83
CA GLU A 217 -2.38 -18.27 1.98
C GLU A 217 -3.59 -17.38 1.68
N LEU A 218 -3.66 -16.78 0.49
CA LEU A 218 -4.83 -16.00 0.10
C LEU A 218 -6.10 -16.84 0.12
N HIS A 219 -6.04 -18.07 -0.41
CA HIS A 219 -7.18 -18.98 -0.40
C HIS A 219 -7.64 -19.28 1.02
N ASN A 220 -6.71 -19.53 1.94
CA ASN A 220 -7.03 -19.76 3.35
C ASN A 220 -7.65 -18.51 3.98
N LEU A 221 -7.07 -17.32 3.79
CA LEU A 221 -7.61 -16.07 4.32
C LEU A 221 -9.01 -15.72 3.80
N VAL A 222 -9.32 -16.13 2.57
CA VAL A 222 -10.60 -15.80 1.92
C VAL A 222 -11.69 -16.83 2.24
N ASN A 223 -11.33 -18.11 2.42
CA ASN A 223 -12.30 -19.21 2.56
C ASN A 223 -12.29 -19.91 3.93
N ALA A 224 -11.36 -19.58 4.82
CA ALA A 224 -11.43 -20.04 6.21
C ALA A 224 -12.57 -19.31 6.92
N ASN A 225 -13.70 -20.00 7.02
CA ASN A 225 -14.76 -19.75 7.99
C ASN A 225 -14.73 -20.88 9.02
#